data_AF-A0A452R8A0-F1
#
_entry.id   AF-A0A452R8A0-F1
#
_cell.length_a   1.000
_cell.length_b   1.000
_cell.length_c   1.000
_cell.angle_alpha   90.00
_cell.angle_beta   90.00
_cell.angle_gamma   90.00
#
_symmetry.space_group_name_H-M   'P 1'
#
loop_
_entity.id
_entity.type
_entity.pdbx_description
1 polymer ?
#
loop_
_entity_poly.entity_id
_entity_poly.type
_entity_poly.pdbx_seq_one_letter_code
_entity_poly.pdbx_strand_id
1 'polypeptide(L)'
;MDSPSPSGCPTTCLHYYDACMFDSCFVPDSGLECASLQAYATLCAQGNICIDWRNHTHGICSVTCPPHREYRACGPADEPSCEPPHQRNTHLVEGCFCPEGTMNYAPGFDVCVELCGCVGPDDVPRKFGEHFEFDCKDCVCLEGGRGIICQPKECRQEPVTCTEDGTYPLTEVNPADPCCNITTCKCNTSLCEETPPKCPLGFEVSSETRPGKCCPSYSCVPKGVCVHGNAEYQPGSPVYSSKCQDCVCTNSTDSSTQLNIISCTHVHCNSSCSPGFELVDVPGECCRKCQQTHCIIKRPGMENIVLKPGDISNDPTNNCTFFSCMKIHNQLISSVSNITCPDFDPSICVPGSITLMPNGCCKKCIPRNETRIFCSTIPVTEEISYSGCTKKVTMNYCSGSCGTFAMYSAEAQALDHRCSCCKEERTSQREVELSCPDGSSRNHTYTHIESCQCQDTVCELPRAQ
;
A
#
# COMPACT_ATOMS: atom_id res chain seq x y z
N MET A 1 -72.53 -74.85 -3.88
CA MET A 1 -73.84 -74.24 -4.17
C MET A 1 -74.93 -75.22 -3.78
N ASP A 2 -75.51 -75.08 -2.59
CA ASP A 2 -76.87 -75.56 -2.33
C ASP A 2 -77.76 -74.31 -2.42
N SER A 3 -78.21 -73.99 -3.63
CA SER A 3 -79.19 -72.94 -3.86
C SER A 3 -80.06 -73.37 -5.04
N PRO A 4 -81.39 -73.44 -4.87
CA PRO A 4 -82.29 -73.82 -5.96
C PRO A 4 -82.19 -72.78 -7.07
N SER A 5 -82.19 -73.25 -8.31
CA SER A 5 -82.35 -72.43 -9.51
C SER A 5 -83.44 -71.36 -9.29
N PRO A 6 -83.16 -70.06 -9.52
CA PRO A 6 -84.19 -69.03 -9.42
C PRO A 6 -85.31 -69.36 -10.41
N SER A 7 -86.51 -69.46 -9.87
CA SER A 7 -87.71 -69.88 -10.60
C SER A 7 -87.99 -68.95 -11.77
N GLY A 8 -87.87 -69.47 -13.00
CA GLY A 8 -88.34 -68.79 -14.21
C GLY A 8 -87.44 -68.89 -15.44
N CYS A 9 -86.14 -69.11 -15.31
CA CYS A 9 -85.25 -69.22 -16.47
C CYS A 9 -85.35 -70.64 -17.10
N PRO A 10 -85.33 -70.82 -18.45
CA PRO A 10 -85.52 -72.11 -19.10
C PRO A 10 -84.56 -73.21 -18.62
N THR A 11 -85.08 -74.45 -18.60
CA THR A 11 -84.52 -75.68 -17.98
C THR A 11 -83.19 -76.19 -18.56
N THR A 12 -82.52 -75.44 -19.43
CA THR A 12 -81.19 -75.75 -19.94
C THR A 12 -80.07 -75.23 -19.03
N CYS A 13 -80.21 -75.33 -17.71
CA CYS A 13 -79.13 -75.01 -16.76
C CYS A 13 -77.95 -75.99 -16.87
N LEU A 14 -78.23 -77.24 -17.24
CA LEU A 14 -77.26 -78.34 -17.17
C LEU A 14 -76.03 -78.09 -18.07
N HIS A 15 -76.22 -77.57 -19.28
CA HIS A 15 -75.11 -77.30 -20.20
C HIS A 15 -74.19 -76.17 -19.73
N TYR A 16 -74.73 -75.12 -19.11
CA TYR A 16 -73.93 -74.02 -18.54
C TYR A 16 -73.23 -74.45 -17.25
N TYR A 17 -73.88 -75.30 -16.46
CA TYR A 17 -73.29 -75.90 -15.27
C TYR A 17 -72.11 -76.82 -15.63
N ASP A 18 -72.30 -77.71 -16.60
CA ASP A 18 -71.24 -78.62 -17.07
C ASP A 18 -70.06 -77.84 -17.66
N ALA A 19 -70.33 -76.77 -18.42
CA ALA A 19 -69.31 -75.85 -18.92
C ALA A 19 -68.57 -75.14 -17.78
N CYS A 20 -69.29 -74.58 -16.80
CA CYS A 20 -68.70 -73.93 -15.63
C CYS A 20 -67.84 -74.89 -14.80
N MET A 21 -68.29 -76.14 -14.60
CA MET A 21 -67.54 -77.18 -13.89
C MET A 21 -66.28 -77.58 -14.65
N PHE A 22 -66.36 -77.66 -15.98
CA PHE A 22 -65.19 -77.91 -16.83
C PHE A 22 -64.20 -76.75 -16.73
N ASP A 23 -64.64 -75.51 -16.95
CA ASP A 23 -63.80 -74.32 -16.92
C ASP A 23 -63.10 -74.16 -15.56
N SER A 24 -63.83 -74.35 -14.46
CA SER A 24 -63.29 -74.24 -13.09
C SER A 24 -62.26 -75.32 -12.74
N CYS A 25 -62.46 -76.56 -13.21
CA CYS A 25 -61.57 -77.68 -12.90
C CYS A 25 -60.33 -77.75 -13.81
N PHE A 26 -60.48 -77.40 -15.10
CA PHE A 26 -59.44 -77.59 -16.10
C PHE A 26 -58.66 -76.30 -16.43
N VAL A 27 -59.21 -75.13 -16.12
CA VAL A 27 -58.56 -73.83 -16.35
C VAL A 27 -58.76 -72.88 -15.15
N PRO A 28 -58.25 -73.23 -13.95
CA PRO A 28 -58.41 -72.40 -12.76
C PRO A 28 -57.77 -71.02 -12.95
N ASP A 29 -58.33 -70.00 -12.29
CA ASP A 29 -57.89 -68.59 -12.28
C ASP A 29 -57.96 -67.86 -13.64
N SER A 30 -58.65 -68.44 -14.64
CA SER A 30 -58.82 -67.83 -15.97
C SER A 30 -60.03 -66.90 -16.08
N GLY A 31 -60.93 -66.92 -15.09
CA GLY A 31 -62.20 -66.17 -15.12
C GLY A 31 -63.22 -66.75 -16.11
N LEU A 32 -62.97 -67.92 -16.70
CA LEU A 32 -63.88 -68.58 -17.63
C LEU A 32 -65.14 -69.10 -16.94
N GLU A 33 -65.03 -69.47 -15.67
CA GLU A 33 -66.17 -69.79 -14.82
C GLU A 33 -67.18 -68.63 -14.74
N CYS A 34 -66.69 -67.39 -14.71
CA CYS A 34 -67.51 -66.19 -14.74
C CYS A 34 -68.16 -65.98 -16.12
N ALA A 35 -67.49 -66.35 -17.21
CA ALA A 35 -68.05 -66.25 -18.57
C ALA A 35 -69.21 -67.24 -18.79
N SER A 36 -69.08 -68.46 -18.26
CA SER A 36 -70.14 -69.48 -18.29
C SER A 36 -71.39 -69.02 -17.50
N LEU A 37 -71.19 -68.40 -16.32
CA LEU A 37 -72.27 -67.79 -15.54
C LEU A 37 -72.88 -66.55 -16.22
N GLN A 38 -72.05 -65.69 -16.81
CA GLN A 38 -72.48 -64.51 -17.59
C GLN A 38 -73.37 -64.90 -18.77
N ALA A 39 -72.98 -65.94 -19.52
CA ALA A 39 -73.74 -66.42 -20.67
C ALA A 39 -75.13 -66.92 -20.26
N TYR A 40 -75.20 -67.65 -19.14
CA TYR A 40 -76.47 -68.10 -18.58
C TYR A 40 -77.33 -66.92 -18.12
N ALA A 41 -76.77 -65.96 -17.38
CA ALA A 41 -77.49 -64.77 -16.94
C ALA A 41 -77.99 -63.91 -18.12
N THR A 42 -77.20 -63.79 -19.19
CA THR A 42 -77.57 -63.07 -20.42
C THR A 42 -78.77 -63.72 -21.11
N LEU A 43 -78.85 -65.05 -21.14
CA LEU A 43 -80.00 -65.76 -21.69
C LEU A 43 -81.27 -65.56 -20.85
N CYS A 44 -81.13 -65.57 -19.53
CA CYS A 44 -82.26 -65.25 -18.65
C CYS A 44 -82.73 -63.80 -18.88
N ALA A 45 -81.80 -62.86 -19.05
CA ALA A 45 -82.09 -61.45 -19.31
C ALA A 45 -82.81 -61.24 -20.66
N GLN A 46 -82.50 -62.01 -21.70
CA GLN A 46 -83.26 -62.02 -22.97
C GLN A 46 -84.72 -62.46 -22.79
N GLY A 47 -84.98 -63.33 -21.82
CA GLY A 47 -86.32 -63.72 -21.38
C GLY A 47 -86.99 -62.72 -20.42
N ASN A 48 -86.42 -61.53 -20.23
CA ASN A 48 -86.81 -60.53 -19.22
C ASN A 48 -86.73 -61.03 -17.76
N ILE A 49 -85.89 -62.03 -17.50
CA ILE A 49 -85.65 -62.58 -16.16
C ILE A 49 -84.27 -62.15 -15.70
N CYS A 50 -84.26 -61.18 -14.79
CA CYS A 50 -83.05 -60.61 -14.22
C CYS A 50 -82.45 -61.51 -13.14
N ILE A 51 -81.15 -61.79 -13.21
CA ILE A 51 -80.41 -62.53 -12.18
C ILE A 51 -79.15 -61.74 -11.82
N ASP A 52 -79.06 -61.25 -10.59
CA ASP A 52 -77.85 -60.62 -10.03
C ASP A 52 -76.83 -61.68 -9.61
N TRP A 53 -76.35 -62.43 -10.59
CA TRP A 53 -75.51 -63.60 -10.39
C TRP A 53 -74.14 -63.23 -9.78
N ARG A 54 -73.59 -62.04 -10.10
CA ARG A 54 -72.28 -61.59 -9.60
C ARG A 54 -72.26 -61.40 -8.10
N ASN A 55 -73.35 -60.92 -7.51
CA ASN A 55 -73.49 -60.74 -6.07
C ASN A 55 -73.40 -62.10 -5.31
N HIS A 56 -73.85 -63.18 -5.94
CA HIS A 56 -73.74 -64.54 -5.39
C HIS A 56 -72.33 -65.15 -5.50
N THR A 57 -71.39 -64.50 -6.19
CA THR A 57 -70.01 -64.99 -6.34
C THR A 57 -69.05 -64.45 -5.27
N HIS A 58 -69.53 -63.70 -4.28
CA HIS A 58 -68.73 -63.11 -3.20
C HIS A 58 -67.49 -62.34 -3.69
N GLY A 59 -67.61 -61.65 -4.82
CA GLY A 59 -66.57 -60.78 -5.38
C GLY A 59 -65.61 -61.44 -6.37
N ILE A 60 -65.69 -62.76 -6.57
CA ILE A 60 -64.83 -63.51 -7.51
C ILE A 60 -65.01 -62.99 -8.94
N CYS A 61 -66.27 -62.78 -9.36
CA CYS A 61 -66.60 -62.29 -10.69
C CYS A 61 -66.98 -60.80 -10.68
N SER A 62 -66.34 -59.97 -9.85
CA SER A 62 -66.65 -58.54 -9.77
C SER A 62 -66.23 -57.79 -11.04
N VAL A 63 -66.96 -56.71 -11.39
CA VAL A 63 -66.64 -55.83 -12.52
C VAL A 63 -66.46 -54.41 -12.04
N THR A 64 -65.53 -53.70 -12.66
CA THR A 64 -65.24 -52.29 -12.37
C THR A 64 -65.77 -51.43 -13.51
N CYS A 65 -66.66 -50.49 -13.19
CA CYS A 65 -67.18 -49.53 -14.16
C CYS A 65 -66.27 -48.30 -14.30
N PRO A 66 -66.34 -47.57 -15.43
CA PRO A 66 -65.68 -46.28 -15.58
C PRO A 66 -66.06 -45.30 -14.45
N PRO A 67 -65.21 -44.30 -14.15
CA PRO A 67 -65.51 -43.28 -13.16
C PRO A 67 -66.90 -42.67 -13.39
N HIS A 68 -67.66 -42.48 -12.31
CA HIS A 68 -69.04 -41.92 -12.32
C HIS A 68 -70.14 -42.81 -12.92
N ARG A 69 -69.86 -44.08 -13.23
CA ARG A 69 -70.86 -45.10 -13.56
C ARG A 69 -70.93 -46.19 -12.50
N GLU A 70 -72.11 -46.75 -12.30
CA GLU A 70 -72.37 -47.86 -11.39
C GLU A 70 -72.73 -49.14 -12.14
N TYR A 71 -72.23 -50.26 -11.64
CA TYR A 71 -72.60 -51.57 -12.17
C TYR A 71 -74.05 -51.90 -11.80
N ARG A 72 -74.84 -52.33 -12.77
CA ARG A 72 -76.14 -52.95 -12.53
C ARG A 72 -76.24 -54.26 -13.30
N ALA A 73 -76.66 -55.31 -12.59
CA ALA A 73 -76.90 -56.62 -13.19
C ALA A 73 -77.98 -56.57 -14.28
N CYS A 74 -78.93 -55.63 -14.15
CA CYS A 74 -80.03 -55.45 -15.07
C CYS A 74 -80.36 -53.97 -15.20
N GLY A 75 -80.02 -53.38 -16.34
CA GLY A 75 -80.47 -52.06 -16.75
C GLY A 75 -81.15 -52.10 -18.11
N PRO A 76 -81.81 -51.01 -18.52
CA PRO A 76 -82.42 -50.92 -19.84
C PRO A 76 -81.34 -50.97 -20.94
N ALA A 77 -81.61 -51.69 -22.03
CA ALA A 77 -80.71 -51.73 -23.19
C ALA A 77 -80.47 -50.33 -23.79
N ASP A 78 -81.51 -49.50 -23.80
CA ASP A 78 -81.41 -48.08 -24.13
C ASP A 78 -81.42 -47.26 -22.83
N GLU A 79 -80.24 -46.81 -22.41
CA GLU A 79 -80.10 -45.94 -21.24
C GLU A 79 -80.74 -44.56 -21.49
N PRO A 80 -81.45 -43.97 -20.51
CA PRO A 80 -81.93 -42.60 -20.62
C PRO A 80 -80.77 -41.64 -20.90
N SER A 81 -80.92 -40.83 -21.95
CA SER A 81 -79.93 -39.83 -22.33
C SER A 81 -80.56 -38.46 -22.55
N CYS A 82 -79.74 -37.41 -22.67
CA CYS A 82 -80.20 -36.09 -23.06
C CYS A 82 -80.75 -36.03 -24.49
N GLU A 83 -80.43 -37.02 -25.33
CA GLU A 83 -81.05 -37.20 -26.63
C GLU A 83 -82.29 -38.10 -26.52
N PRO A 84 -83.42 -37.73 -27.17
CA PRO A 84 -84.63 -38.54 -27.13
C PRO A 84 -84.38 -39.91 -27.80
N PRO A 85 -84.80 -41.03 -27.17
CA PRO A 85 -84.55 -42.36 -27.72
C PRO A 85 -85.29 -42.55 -29.05
N HIS A 86 -84.57 -43.07 -30.05
CA HIS A 86 -85.14 -43.35 -31.38
C HIS A 86 -86.10 -44.55 -31.38
N GLN A 87 -85.93 -45.50 -30.45
CA GLN A 87 -86.80 -46.66 -30.23
C GLN A 87 -86.86 -46.98 -28.74
N ARG A 88 -87.95 -47.60 -28.26
CA ARG A 88 -88.03 -48.12 -26.88
C ARG A 88 -87.68 -49.60 -26.90
N ASN A 89 -86.43 -49.93 -26.62
CA ASN A 89 -86.06 -51.31 -26.33
C ASN A 89 -86.33 -51.63 -24.85
N THR A 90 -87.20 -52.61 -24.59
CA THR A 90 -87.53 -53.04 -23.22
C THR A 90 -86.66 -54.19 -22.73
N HIS A 91 -85.66 -54.62 -23.52
CA HIS A 91 -84.74 -55.67 -23.10
C HIS A 91 -83.84 -55.18 -21.95
N LEU A 92 -83.62 -56.07 -20.99
CA LEU A 92 -82.69 -55.85 -19.89
C LEU A 92 -81.31 -56.39 -20.26
N VAL A 93 -80.28 -55.60 -19.99
CA VAL A 93 -78.88 -55.98 -20.20
C VAL A 93 -78.07 -55.68 -18.94
N GLU A 94 -77.04 -56.49 -18.72
CA GLU A 94 -76.04 -56.24 -17.70
C GLU A 94 -75.03 -55.20 -18.19
N GLY A 95 -74.66 -54.24 -17.35
CA GLY A 95 -73.70 -53.22 -17.75
C GLY A 95 -73.42 -52.14 -16.70
N CYS A 96 -72.72 -51.10 -17.15
CA CYS A 96 -72.38 -49.91 -16.36
C CYS A 96 -73.27 -48.74 -16.76
N PHE A 97 -74.04 -48.23 -15.81
CA PHE A 97 -75.05 -47.21 -16.03
C PHE A 97 -74.80 -45.98 -15.16
N CYS A 98 -75.44 -44.87 -15.50
CA CYS A 98 -75.46 -43.68 -14.69
C CYS A 98 -76.23 -43.91 -13.37
N PRO A 99 -75.72 -43.39 -12.24
CA PRO A 99 -76.35 -43.54 -10.93
C PRO A 99 -77.72 -42.86 -10.87
N GLU A 100 -78.56 -43.28 -9.92
CA GLU A 100 -79.90 -42.71 -9.74
C GLU A 100 -79.86 -41.17 -9.64
N GLY A 101 -80.73 -40.52 -10.41
CA GLY A 101 -80.80 -39.05 -10.52
C GLY A 101 -79.95 -38.44 -11.63
N THR A 102 -79.12 -39.23 -12.32
CA THR A 102 -78.34 -38.80 -13.48
C THR A 102 -78.74 -39.56 -14.75
N MET A 103 -78.43 -39.01 -15.91
CA MET A 103 -78.67 -39.62 -17.23
C MET A 103 -77.42 -39.50 -18.11
N ASN A 104 -77.33 -40.34 -19.13
CA ASN A 104 -76.22 -40.29 -20.07
C ASN A 104 -76.26 -39.01 -20.91
N TYR A 105 -75.12 -38.35 -21.14
CA TYR A 105 -75.10 -37.17 -22.01
C TYR A 105 -75.53 -37.48 -23.45
N ALA A 106 -74.96 -38.52 -24.07
CA ALA A 106 -75.33 -38.97 -25.41
C ALA A 106 -74.80 -40.39 -25.67
N PRO A 107 -75.42 -41.16 -26.60
CA PRO A 107 -74.93 -42.50 -26.94
C PRO A 107 -73.44 -42.49 -27.34
N GLY A 108 -72.63 -43.32 -26.68
CA GLY A 108 -71.18 -43.41 -26.90
C GLY A 108 -70.31 -42.50 -26.03
N PHE A 109 -70.91 -41.69 -25.14
CA PHE A 109 -70.20 -40.91 -24.13
C PHE A 109 -70.30 -41.56 -22.75
N ASP A 110 -69.22 -41.53 -21.98
CA ASP A 110 -69.18 -42.09 -20.62
C ASP A 110 -69.58 -41.08 -19.52
N VAL A 111 -70.08 -39.91 -19.90
CA VAL A 111 -70.41 -38.79 -19.00
C VAL A 111 -71.87 -38.85 -18.53
N CYS A 112 -72.09 -38.86 -17.21
CA CYS A 112 -73.41 -38.79 -16.57
C CYS A 112 -73.72 -37.36 -16.11
N VAL A 113 -74.91 -36.86 -16.44
CA VAL A 113 -75.35 -35.49 -16.17
C VAL A 113 -76.71 -35.48 -15.44
N GLU A 114 -76.89 -34.57 -14.48
CA GLU A 114 -78.20 -34.34 -13.82
C GLU A 114 -79.16 -33.54 -14.72
N LEU A 115 -78.61 -32.63 -15.52
CA LEU A 115 -79.33 -31.71 -16.40
C LEU A 115 -78.63 -31.64 -17.76
N CYS A 116 -79.41 -31.58 -18.83
CA CYS A 116 -78.89 -31.48 -20.19
C CYS A 116 -78.36 -30.07 -20.48
N GLY A 117 -77.23 -30.02 -21.19
CA GLY A 117 -76.47 -28.80 -21.40
C GLY A 117 -75.34 -28.99 -22.41
N CYS A 118 -74.19 -28.36 -22.17
CA CYS A 118 -72.97 -28.55 -22.95
C CYS A 118 -71.89 -29.22 -22.11
N VAL A 119 -71.05 -30.05 -22.72
CA VAL A 119 -69.83 -30.57 -22.09
C VAL A 119 -68.63 -29.97 -22.82
N GLY A 120 -67.76 -29.28 -22.08
CA GLY A 120 -66.55 -28.66 -22.61
C GLY A 120 -65.37 -29.62 -22.70
N PRO A 121 -64.22 -29.16 -23.21
CA PRO A 121 -62.96 -29.92 -23.19
C PRO A 121 -62.46 -30.26 -21.78
N ASP A 122 -63.05 -29.66 -20.75
CA ASP A 122 -62.79 -29.92 -19.34
C ASP A 122 -63.63 -31.10 -18.79
N ASP A 123 -64.46 -31.75 -19.62
CA ASP A 123 -65.42 -32.80 -19.25
C ASP A 123 -66.42 -32.37 -18.16
N VAL A 124 -66.57 -31.06 -17.93
CA VAL A 124 -67.51 -30.51 -16.95
C VAL A 124 -68.85 -30.19 -17.63
N PRO A 125 -69.97 -30.78 -17.18
CA PRO A 125 -71.29 -30.43 -17.68
C PRO A 125 -71.68 -29.01 -17.27
N ARG A 126 -72.06 -28.19 -18.26
CA ARG A 126 -72.48 -26.79 -18.12
C ARG A 126 -73.93 -26.65 -18.50
N LYS A 127 -74.69 -25.85 -17.76
CA LYS A 127 -76.08 -25.56 -18.09
C LYS A 127 -76.16 -24.64 -19.29
N PHE A 128 -77.23 -24.74 -20.07
CA PHE A 128 -77.50 -23.76 -21.10
C PHE A 128 -77.62 -22.35 -20.52
N GLY A 129 -76.96 -21.39 -21.16
CA GLY A 129 -76.82 -20.01 -20.68
C GLY A 129 -75.74 -19.79 -19.61
N GLU A 130 -75.02 -20.83 -19.18
CA GLU A 130 -73.93 -20.68 -18.21
C GLU A 130 -72.72 -19.99 -18.87
N HIS A 131 -72.22 -18.95 -18.19
CA HIS A 131 -70.99 -18.25 -18.54
C HIS A 131 -69.85 -18.72 -17.63
N PHE A 132 -68.70 -19.05 -18.23
CA PHE A 132 -67.53 -19.53 -17.49
C PHE A 132 -66.24 -19.12 -18.19
N GLU A 133 -65.15 -19.04 -17.44
CA GLU A 133 -63.82 -18.74 -17.97
C GLU A 133 -63.05 -20.06 -18.17
N PHE A 134 -62.49 -20.26 -19.36
CA PHE A 134 -61.64 -21.40 -19.69
C PHE A 134 -60.52 -20.97 -20.62
N ASP A 135 -59.27 -21.29 -20.28
CA ASP A 135 -58.09 -20.99 -21.12
C ASP A 135 -58.03 -19.51 -21.55
N CYS A 136 -58.23 -18.59 -20.59
CA CYS A 136 -58.24 -17.14 -20.81
C CYS A 136 -59.28 -16.66 -21.84
N LYS A 137 -60.38 -17.39 -21.96
CA LYS A 137 -61.53 -17.06 -22.80
C LYS A 137 -62.79 -17.07 -21.97
N ASP A 138 -63.64 -16.09 -22.22
CA ASP A 138 -65.00 -16.03 -21.70
C ASP A 138 -65.89 -16.91 -22.59
N CYS A 139 -66.38 -18.01 -22.03
CA CYS A 139 -67.17 -19.02 -22.70
C CYS A 139 -68.64 -18.99 -22.25
N VAL A 140 -69.53 -19.38 -23.15
CA VAL A 140 -70.96 -19.55 -22.89
C VAL A 140 -71.48 -20.84 -23.51
N CYS A 141 -72.25 -21.61 -22.75
CA CYS A 141 -72.98 -22.77 -23.26
C CYS A 141 -74.30 -22.33 -23.90
N LEU A 142 -74.48 -22.57 -25.20
CA LEU A 142 -75.66 -22.15 -25.95
C LEU A 142 -76.65 -23.29 -26.21
N GLU A 143 -77.94 -22.97 -26.15
CA GLU A 143 -79.03 -23.88 -26.52
C GLU A 143 -79.06 -24.18 -28.02
N GLY A 144 -79.68 -25.32 -28.38
CA GLY A 144 -79.98 -25.66 -29.78
C GLY A 144 -78.82 -26.25 -30.57
N GLY A 145 -77.93 -27.02 -29.92
CA GLY A 145 -76.83 -27.73 -30.60
C GLY A 145 -75.65 -26.85 -31.01
N ARG A 146 -75.59 -25.60 -30.49
CA ARG A 146 -74.50 -24.65 -30.74
C ARG A 146 -73.26 -24.88 -29.87
N GLY A 147 -73.38 -25.73 -28.85
CA GLY A 147 -72.27 -26.10 -27.96
C GLY A 147 -71.74 -24.91 -27.17
N ILE A 148 -70.44 -24.94 -26.88
CA ILE A 148 -69.72 -23.89 -26.16
C ILE A 148 -69.08 -22.93 -27.15
N ILE A 149 -69.36 -21.63 -26.99
CA ILE A 149 -68.69 -20.56 -27.74
C ILE A 149 -67.84 -19.76 -26.77
N CYS A 150 -66.57 -19.54 -27.13
CA CYS A 150 -65.60 -18.82 -26.32
C CYS A 150 -65.08 -17.58 -27.07
N GLN A 151 -64.92 -16.47 -26.35
CA GLN A 151 -64.28 -15.25 -26.84
C GLN A 151 -63.04 -14.93 -26.00
N PRO A 152 -61.95 -14.42 -26.59
CA PRO A 152 -60.77 -14.01 -25.82
C PRO A 152 -61.15 -12.98 -24.74
N LYS A 153 -60.67 -13.21 -23.52
CA LYS A 153 -60.94 -12.31 -22.40
C LYS A 153 -60.33 -10.93 -22.64
N GLU A 154 -61.12 -9.87 -22.48
CA GLU A 154 -60.66 -8.50 -22.66
C GLU A 154 -59.97 -7.98 -21.39
N CYS A 155 -58.63 -7.87 -21.43
CA CYS A 155 -57.86 -7.23 -20.36
C CYS A 155 -57.92 -5.70 -20.49
N ARG A 156 -58.65 -5.03 -19.61
CA ARG A 156 -58.63 -3.56 -19.53
C ARG A 156 -57.43 -3.09 -18.73
N GLN A 157 -56.47 -2.46 -19.40
CA GLN A 157 -55.41 -1.71 -18.73
C GLN A 157 -55.27 -0.33 -19.33
N GLU A 158 -55.19 0.66 -18.45
CA GLU A 158 -54.83 2.00 -18.85
C GLU A 158 -53.36 2.02 -19.30
N PRO A 159 -53.02 2.73 -20.37
CA PRO A 159 -51.64 2.83 -20.83
C PRO A 159 -50.80 3.54 -19.75
N VAL A 160 -49.90 2.78 -19.11
CA VAL A 160 -48.97 3.31 -18.11
C VAL A 160 -47.77 3.93 -18.83
N THR A 161 -47.60 5.25 -18.69
CA THR A 161 -46.40 5.97 -19.15
C THR A 161 -45.50 6.28 -17.96
N CYS A 162 -44.26 5.77 -17.99
CA CYS A 162 -43.25 6.06 -16.98
C CYS A 162 -42.61 7.42 -17.30
N THR A 163 -43.05 8.48 -16.61
CA THR A 163 -42.57 9.86 -16.82
C THR A 163 -41.39 10.24 -15.93
N GLU A 164 -41.03 9.36 -15.00
CA GLU A 164 -39.95 9.61 -14.05
C GLU A 164 -38.60 9.19 -14.63
N ASP A 165 -37.58 10.05 -14.47
CA ASP A 165 -36.24 9.78 -14.98
C ASP A 165 -35.66 8.48 -14.40
N GLY A 166 -34.92 7.75 -15.23
CA GLY A 166 -34.39 6.43 -14.90
C GLY A 166 -35.43 5.30 -14.81
N THR A 167 -36.72 5.57 -14.99
CA THR A 167 -37.77 4.53 -14.97
C THR A 167 -38.14 4.03 -16.35
N TYR A 168 -38.45 2.74 -16.47
CA TYR A 168 -38.87 2.12 -17.72
C TYR A 168 -40.09 1.20 -17.50
N PRO A 169 -40.97 1.08 -18.50
CA PRO A 169 -42.14 0.20 -18.40
C PRO A 169 -41.70 -1.26 -18.52
N LEU A 170 -42.14 -2.09 -17.58
CA LEU A 170 -41.97 -3.53 -17.62
C LEU A 170 -43.35 -4.19 -17.53
N THR A 171 -43.64 -5.05 -18.52
CA THR A 171 -44.87 -5.80 -18.60
C THR A 171 -44.64 -7.21 -18.05
N GLU A 172 -45.37 -7.56 -16.99
CA GLU A 172 -45.29 -8.85 -16.29
C GLU A 172 -46.67 -9.49 -16.24
N VAL A 173 -46.78 -10.81 -16.05
CA VAL A 173 -48.08 -11.46 -15.86
C VAL A 173 -48.70 -10.97 -14.56
N ASN A 174 -49.98 -10.61 -14.57
CA ASN A 174 -50.68 -10.13 -13.38
C ASN A 174 -50.86 -11.28 -12.38
N PRO A 175 -50.33 -11.19 -11.14
CA PRO A 175 -50.48 -12.24 -10.14
C PRO A 175 -51.93 -12.51 -9.74
N ALA A 176 -52.81 -11.52 -9.85
CA ALA A 176 -54.23 -11.65 -9.53
C ALA A 176 -55.05 -12.21 -10.71
N ASP A 177 -54.56 -12.08 -11.94
CA ASP A 177 -55.21 -12.58 -13.15
C ASP A 177 -54.15 -13.07 -14.16
N PRO A 178 -53.80 -14.37 -14.14
CA PRO A 178 -52.77 -14.93 -15.00
C PRO A 178 -53.02 -14.76 -16.51
N CYS A 179 -54.25 -14.45 -16.90
CA CYS A 179 -54.64 -14.22 -18.29
C CYS A 179 -54.33 -12.81 -18.78
N CYS A 180 -53.99 -11.89 -17.87
CA CYS A 180 -53.68 -10.51 -18.20
C CYS A 180 -52.24 -10.15 -17.82
N ASN A 181 -51.59 -9.34 -18.65
CA ASN A 181 -50.28 -8.78 -18.34
C ASN A 181 -50.44 -7.41 -17.72
N ILE A 182 -49.76 -7.09 -16.62
CA ILE A 182 -49.71 -5.77 -15.98
C ILE A 182 -48.42 -5.03 -16.33
N THR A 183 -48.53 -3.75 -16.66
CA THR A 183 -47.36 -2.88 -16.89
C THR A 183 -47.07 -2.05 -15.65
N THR A 184 -45.84 -2.14 -15.13
CA THR A 184 -45.36 -1.36 -13.98
C THR A 184 -44.07 -0.63 -14.34
N CYS A 185 -43.84 0.55 -13.74
CA CYS A 185 -42.59 1.27 -13.92
C CYS A 185 -41.53 0.73 -12.96
N LYS A 186 -40.43 0.22 -13.51
CA LYS A 186 -39.26 -0.22 -12.74
C LYS A 186 -38.15 0.82 -12.83
N CYS A 187 -37.37 0.93 -11.77
CA CYS A 187 -36.23 1.84 -11.71
C CYS A 187 -34.96 1.18 -12.25
N ASN A 188 -34.25 1.88 -13.12
CA ASN A 188 -32.90 1.55 -13.57
C ASN A 188 -32.02 2.80 -13.51
N THR A 189 -31.15 2.87 -12.50
CA THR A 189 -30.27 4.01 -12.27
C THR A 189 -29.25 4.26 -13.38
N SER A 190 -28.98 3.29 -14.25
CA SER A 190 -28.11 3.49 -15.42
C SER A 190 -28.76 4.32 -16.54
N LEU A 191 -30.07 4.52 -16.49
CA LEU A 191 -30.82 5.35 -17.43
C LEU A 191 -30.96 6.80 -16.96
N CYS A 192 -30.49 7.14 -15.77
CA CYS A 192 -30.53 8.50 -15.25
C CYS A 192 -29.65 9.43 -16.10
N GLU A 193 -30.18 10.58 -16.47
CA GLU A 193 -29.43 11.58 -17.24
C GLU A 193 -28.32 12.23 -16.40
N GLU A 194 -28.58 12.38 -15.10
CA GLU A 194 -27.65 13.01 -14.17
C GLU A 194 -26.49 12.06 -13.84
N THR A 195 -25.26 12.53 -14.05
CA THR A 195 -24.04 11.76 -13.77
C THR A 195 -23.25 12.38 -12.61
N PRO A 196 -22.45 11.57 -11.88
CA PRO A 196 -21.64 12.08 -10.78
C PRO A 196 -20.73 13.23 -11.22
N PRO A 197 -20.80 14.42 -10.58
CA PRO A 197 -19.96 15.55 -10.93
C PRO A 197 -18.51 15.31 -10.49
N LYS A 198 -17.55 15.97 -11.15
CA LYS A 198 -16.17 16.02 -10.65
C LYS A 198 -16.08 17.08 -9.56
N CYS A 199 -15.94 16.66 -8.31
CA CYS A 199 -15.80 17.58 -7.19
C CYS A 199 -14.43 18.28 -7.16
N PRO A 200 -14.38 19.52 -6.66
CA PRO A 200 -13.12 20.23 -6.42
C PRO A 200 -12.29 19.52 -5.35
N LEU A 201 -10.98 19.81 -5.31
CA LEU A 201 -10.07 19.25 -4.30
C LEU A 201 -10.56 19.55 -2.89
N GLY A 202 -10.46 18.55 -2.01
CA GLY A 202 -10.98 18.61 -0.65
C GLY A 202 -12.46 18.25 -0.50
N PHE A 203 -13.16 17.98 -1.61
CA PHE A 203 -14.55 17.55 -1.62
C PHE A 203 -14.70 16.18 -2.31
N GLU A 204 -15.70 15.43 -1.88
CA GLU A 204 -16.07 14.15 -2.47
C GLU A 204 -17.53 14.14 -2.90
N VAL A 205 -17.85 13.27 -3.86
CA VAL A 205 -19.22 13.12 -4.36
C VAL A 205 -20.03 12.35 -3.32
N SER A 206 -21.13 12.96 -2.88
CA SER A 206 -22.18 12.32 -2.10
C SER A 206 -23.43 12.15 -2.95
N SER A 207 -24.09 11.00 -2.83
CA SER A 207 -25.32 10.67 -3.55
C SER A 207 -26.47 10.45 -2.57
N GLU A 208 -27.58 11.14 -2.79
CA GLU A 208 -28.79 11.02 -1.97
C GLU A 208 -29.99 10.69 -2.86
N THR A 209 -30.68 9.59 -2.55
CA THR A 209 -31.89 9.16 -3.27
C THR A 209 -33.13 9.57 -2.48
N ARG A 210 -33.97 10.44 -3.06
CA ARG A 210 -35.20 10.88 -2.40
C ARG A 210 -36.27 9.78 -2.43
N PRO A 211 -37.12 9.66 -1.40
CA PRO A 211 -38.23 8.71 -1.39
C PRO A 211 -39.14 8.91 -2.61
N GLY A 212 -39.40 7.85 -3.36
CA GLY A 212 -40.21 7.91 -4.59
C GLY A 212 -39.49 8.53 -5.80
N LYS A 213 -38.16 8.64 -5.77
CA LYS A 213 -37.33 8.97 -6.93
C LYS A 213 -36.36 7.84 -7.26
N CYS A 214 -36.26 7.47 -8.54
CA CYS A 214 -35.33 6.47 -9.03
C CYS A 214 -33.89 6.98 -9.08
N CYS A 215 -33.70 8.19 -9.62
CA CYS A 215 -32.37 8.77 -9.80
C CYS A 215 -31.85 9.46 -8.52
N PRO A 216 -30.59 9.20 -8.12
CA PRO A 216 -29.97 9.89 -7.01
C PRO A 216 -29.56 11.31 -7.40
N SER A 217 -29.68 12.25 -6.47
CA SER A 217 -29.09 13.58 -6.61
C SER A 217 -27.64 13.56 -6.10
N TYR A 218 -26.74 14.20 -6.84
CA TYR A 218 -25.33 14.28 -6.46
C TYR A 218 -24.98 15.66 -5.90
N SER A 219 -24.15 15.68 -4.86
CA SER A 219 -23.61 16.91 -4.28
C SER A 219 -22.16 16.70 -3.86
N CYS A 220 -21.37 17.78 -3.80
CA CYS A 220 -20.00 17.71 -3.31
C CYS A 220 -19.97 18.07 -1.82
N VAL A 221 -19.50 17.15 -0.98
CA VAL A 221 -19.40 17.33 0.47
C VAL A 221 -17.93 17.41 0.90
N PRO A 222 -17.60 18.19 1.95
CA PRO A 222 -16.20 18.34 2.39
C PRO A 222 -15.64 17.04 2.98
N LYS A 223 -14.41 16.68 2.61
CA LYS A 223 -13.71 15.48 3.10
C LYS A 223 -13.06 15.65 4.48
N GLY A 224 -13.12 16.83 5.07
CA GLY A 224 -12.44 17.14 6.34
C GLY A 224 -10.91 17.18 6.21
N VAL A 225 -10.41 17.69 5.09
CA VAL A 225 -8.97 17.81 4.79
C VAL A 225 -8.59 19.26 4.54
N CYS A 226 -7.30 19.58 4.64
CA CYS A 226 -6.78 20.87 4.19
C CYS A 226 -6.35 20.78 2.72
N VAL A 227 -6.47 21.88 1.98
CA VAL A 227 -6.01 21.96 0.59
C VAL A 227 -4.97 23.08 0.49
N HIS A 228 -3.81 22.74 -0.06
CA HIS A 228 -2.74 23.71 -0.37
C HIS A 228 -2.16 23.44 -1.75
N GLY A 229 -2.18 24.43 -2.64
CA GLY A 229 -1.84 24.23 -4.05
C GLY A 229 -2.79 23.23 -4.71
N ASN A 230 -2.25 22.14 -5.26
CA ASN A 230 -3.00 21.05 -5.90
C ASN A 230 -2.98 19.73 -5.09
N ALA A 231 -2.77 19.80 -3.77
CA ALA A 231 -2.66 18.63 -2.90
C ALA A 231 -3.61 18.70 -1.69
N GLU A 232 -4.08 17.53 -1.27
CA GLU A 232 -4.91 17.33 -0.08
C GLU A 232 -4.06 16.81 1.09
N TYR A 233 -4.31 17.35 2.28
CA TYR A 233 -3.55 17.06 3.50
C TYR A 233 -4.50 16.61 4.60
N GLN A 234 -4.20 15.45 5.20
CA GLN A 234 -4.95 14.91 6.33
C GLN A 234 -4.68 15.75 7.61
N PRO A 235 -5.63 15.83 8.54
CA PRO A 235 -5.40 16.48 9.83
C PRO A 235 -4.16 15.91 10.55
N GLY A 236 -3.32 16.81 11.05
CA GLY A 236 -2.03 16.48 11.69
C GLY A 236 -0.85 16.31 10.73
N SER A 237 -1.08 16.27 9.41
CA SER A 237 0.02 16.15 8.43
C SER A 237 0.76 17.49 8.22
N PRO A 238 2.09 17.45 7.98
CA PRO A 238 2.85 18.64 7.65
C PRO A 238 2.52 19.12 6.23
N VAL A 239 2.29 20.42 6.08
CA VAL A 239 1.99 21.08 4.81
C VAL A 239 3.21 21.84 4.35
N TYR A 240 3.69 21.54 3.15
CA TYR A 240 4.85 22.22 2.60
C TYR A 240 4.44 23.59 2.04
N SER A 241 4.75 24.67 2.78
CA SER A 241 4.51 26.05 2.36
C SER A 241 5.82 26.74 1.96
N SER A 242 6.62 27.14 2.95
CA SER A 242 7.92 27.79 2.75
C SER A 242 8.96 27.15 3.67
N LYS A 243 10.24 27.25 3.33
CA LYS A 243 11.31 26.72 4.19
C LYS A 243 11.43 27.42 5.56
N CYS A 244 10.66 28.49 5.79
CA CYS A 244 10.65 29.27 7.04
C CYS A 244 9.40 29.09 7.90
N GLN A 245 8.44 28.28 7.44
CA GLN A 245 7.19 28.05 8.15
C GLN A 245 6.97 26.56 8.28
N ASP A 246 6.73 26.11 9.52
CA ASP A 246 6.19 24.79 9.78
C ASP A 246 4.68 24.90 9.80
N CYS A 247 4.05 24.37 8.76
CA CYS A 247 2.61 24.37 8.61
C CYS A 247 2.05 22.97 8.86
N VAL A 248 0.93 22.88 9.56
CA VAL A 248 0.22 21.63 9.85
C VAL A 248 -1.25 21.81 9.53
N CYS A 249 -1.84 20.81 8.90
CA CYS A 249 -3.28 20.77 8.70
C CYS A 249 -3.99 20.52 10.04
N THR A 250 -4.90 21.39 10.45
CA THR A 250 -5.63 21.23 11.72
C THR A 250 -6.90 20.42 11.52
N ASN A 251 -7.65 20.20 12.62
CA ASN A 251 -9.00 19.63 12.58
C ASN A 251 -10.11 20.70 12.70
N SER A 252 -9.75 21.98 12.57
CA SER A 252 -10.70 23.09 12.64
C SER A 252 -11.12 23.48 11.23
N THR A 253 -12.42 23.55 10.98
CA THR A 253 -12.98 23.93 9.68
C THR A 253 -13.07 25.45 9.53
N ASP A 254 -12.79 25.92 8.31
CA ASP A 254 -13.03 27.30 7.91
C ASP A 254 -14.47 27.45 7.41
N SER A 255 -15.22 28.38 7.99
CA SER A 255 -16.61 28.66 7.62
C SER A 255 -16.80 29.07 6.15
N SER A 256 -15.78 29.66 5.53
CA SER A 256 -15.85 30.17 4.15
C SER A 256 -15.55 29.11 3.10
N THR A 257 -14.55 28.27 3.34
CA THR A 257 -14.12 27.22 2.39
C THR A 257 -14.70 25.85 2.70
N GLN A 258 -15.26 25.65 3.90
CA GLN A 258 -15.74 24.35 4.43
C GLN A 258 -14.62 23.28 4.54
N LEU A 259 -13.36 23.66 4.35
CA LEU A 259 -12.18 22.81 4.47
C LEU A 259 -11.45 23.08 5.78
N ASN A 260 -10.53 22.20 6.15
CA ASN A 260 -9.75 22.39 7.37
C ASN A 260 -8.67 23.49 7.20
N ILE A 261 -8.41 24.20 8.28
CA ILE A 261 -7.48 25.34 8.33
C ILE A 261 -6.03 24.82 8.41
N ILE A 262 -5.14 25.46 7.64
CA ILE A 262 -3.70 25.23 7.76
C ILE A 262 -3.14 26.23 8.76
N SER A 263 -2.54 25.74 9.83
CA SER A 263 -1.88 26.57 10.84
C SER A 263 -0.37 26.53 10.65
N CYS A 264 0.26 27.71 10.55
CA CYS A 264 1.68 27.84 10.31
C CYS A 264 2.36 28.57 11.48
N THR A 265 3.48 28.03 11.94
CA THR A 265 4.37 28.69 12.90
C THR A 265 5.71 29.00 12.24
N HIS A 266 6.38 30.04 12.72
CA HIS A 266 7.71 30.39 12.21
C HIS A 266 8.76 29.42 12.78
N VAL A 267 9.64 28.94 11.92
CA VAL A 267 10.77 28.09 12.33
C VAL A 267 11.68 28.89 13.26
N HIS A 268 11.95 28.36 14.46
CA HIS A 268 12.88 28.98 15.41
C HIS A 268 14.33 28.69 15.00
N CYS A 269 15.03 29.71 14.49
CA CYS A 269 16.45 29.62 14.18
C CYS A 269 17.32 29.87 15.41
N ASN A 270 18.43 29.14 15.53
CA ASN A 270 19.44 29.43 16.55
C ASN A 270 20.16 30.74 16.21
N SER A 271 20.15 31.70 17.14
CA SER A 271 20.73 33.03 16.97
C SER A 271 22.21 33.12 17.37
N SER A 272 22.80 32.02 17.86
CA SER A 272 24.18 32.01 18.33
C SER A 272 24.94 30.77 17.86
N CYS A 273 26.24 30.96 17.58
CA CYS A 273 27.16 29.90 17.20
C CYS A 273 28.18 29.66 18.32
N SER A 274 28.79 28.47 18.33
CA SER A 274 29.89 28.16 19.23
C SER A 274 31.11 29.06 18.98
N PRO A 275 31.98 29.29 19.98
CA PRO A 275 33.17 30.13 19.82
C PRO A 275 34.04 29.71 18.62
N GLY A 276 34.39 30.70 17.78
CA GLY A 276 35.16 30.52 16.55
C GLY A 276 34.32 30.29 15.28
N PHE A 277 32.99 30.30 15.41
CA PHE A 277 32.04 30.22 14.30
C PHE A 277 31.15 31.46 14.27
N GLU A 278 30.79 31.91 13.07
CA GLU A 278 29.88 33.04 12.84
C GLU A 278 28.71 32.61 11.95
N LEU A 279 27.59 33.32 12.07
CA LEU A 279 26.38 33.06 11.29
C LEU A 279 26.54 33.60 9.87
N VAL A 280 26.32 32.74 8.87
CA VAL A 280 26.40 33.07 7.45
C VAL A 280 25.06 32.78 6.78
N ASP A 281 24.60 33.73 5.96
CA ASP A 281 23.39 33.57 5.15
C ASP A 281 23.66 32.60 4.00
N VAL A 282 22.84 31.56 3.88
CA VAL A 282 22.94 30.56 2.81
C VAL A 282 21.76 30.76 1.85
N PRO A 283 22.02 30.99 0.54
CA PRO A 283 20.96 31.16 -0.45
C PRO A 283 19.99 29.97 -0.46
N GLY A 284 18.70 30.26 -0.27
CA GLY A 284 17.64 29.25 -0.33
C GLY A 284 17.41 28.43 0.95
N GLU A 285 17.96 28.85 2.09
CA GLU A 285 17.63 28.32 3.42
C GLU A 285 17.07 29.40 4.35
N CYS A 286 16.23 28.99 5.31
CA CYS A 286 15.60 29.92 6.25
C CYS A 286 16.56 30.40 7.34
N CYS A 287 17.30 29.47 7.93
CA CYS A 287 18.18 29.76 9.05
C CYS A 287 19.63 29.93 8.58
N ARG A 288 20.32 30.89 9.19
CA ARG A 288 21.77 31.08 9.01
C ARG A 288 22.53 29.85 9.51
N LYS A 289 23.63 29.51 8.84
CA LYS A 289 24.51 28.41 9.24
C LYS A 289 25.76 28.93 9.94
N CYS A 290 26.25 28.19 10.93
CA CYS A 290 27.51 28.49 11.59
C CYS A 290 28.68 28.07 10.71
N GLN A 291 29.43 29.04 10.19
CA GLN A 291 30.66 28.80 9.44
C GLN A 291 31.87 29.15 10.31
N GLN A 292 32.91 28.32 10.25
CA GLN A 292 34.14 28.57 10.99
C GLN A 292 34.88 29.78 10.41
N THR A 293 35.09 30.81 11.21
CA THR A 293 35.82 32.03 10.83
C THR A 293 37.14 32.19 11.57
N HIS A 294 37.34 31.45 12.67
CA HIS A 294 38.53 31.51 13.51
C HIS A 294 39.21 30.14 13.64
N CYS A 295 40.52 30.12 13.86
CA CYS A 295 41.22 28.89 14.21
C CYS A 295 40.92 28.51 15.66
N ILE A 296 40.64 27.23 15.89
CA ILE A 296 40.35 26.69 17.23
C ILE A 296 41.48 25.72 17.57
N ILE A 297 42.29 26.09 18.57
CA ILE A 297 43.45 25.29 19.00
C ILE A 297 43.10 24.60 20.31
N LYS A 298 42.99 23.27 20.25
CA LYS A 298 42.66 22.42 21.40
C LYS A 298 43.92 22.17 22.23
N ARG A 299 43.87 22.49 23.53
CA ARG A 299 44.95 22.20 24.48
C ARG A 299 44.49 21.14 25.49
N PRO A 300 45.27 20.08 25.75
CA PRO A 300 44.89 19.05 26.71
C PRO A 300 44.76 19.65 28.12
N GLY A 301 43.57 19.60 28.71
CA GLY A 301 43.33 20.07 30.09
C GLY A 301 43.20 21.59 30.26
N MET A 302 43.11 22.37 29.18
CA MET A 302 42.95 23.84 29.21
C MET A 302 41.86 24.32 28.25
N GLU A 303 41.41 25.56 28.41
CA GLU A 303 40.48 26.19 27.47
C GLU A 303 41.10 26.33 26.07
N ASN A 304 40.24 26.16 25.06
CA ASN A 304 40.59 26.29 23.65
C ASN A 304 40.96 27.74 23.34
N ILE A 305 42.03 27.93 22.56
CA ILE A 305 42.39 29.26 22.07
C ILE A 305 41.69 29.48 20.73
N VAL A 306 41.00 30.62 20.61
CA VAL A 306 40.33 31.06 19.39
C VAL A 306 41.08 32.26 18.82
N LEU A 307 41.65 32.13 17.62
CA LEU A 307 42.47 33.16 16.97
C LEU A 307 41.88 33.57 15.62
N LYS A 308 41.92 34.87 15.28
CA LYS A 308 41.57 35.33 13.93
C LYS A 308 42.73 35.05 12.97
N PRO A 309 42.47 34.92 11.66
CA PRO A 309 43.53 34.84 10.67
C PRO A 309 44.47 36.04 10.75
N GLY A 310 45.77 35.79 10.93
CA GLY A 310 46.81 36.78 11.14
C GLY A 310 47.22 36.97 12.61
N ASP A 311 46.42 36.50 13.56
CA ASP A 311 46.73 36.63 14.99
C ASP A 311 47.81 35.63 15.42
N ILE A 312 48.66 36.08 16.36
CA ILE A 312 49.65 35.27 17.07
C ILE A 312 49.46 35.49 18.56
N SER A 313 49.46 34.41 19.34
CA SER A 313 49.31 34.44 20.80
C SER A 313 50.35 33.53 21.46
N ASN A 314 50.91 33.95 22.60
CA ASN A 314 51.83 33.13 23.38
C ASN A 314 51.09 32.27 24.41
N ASP A 315 51.67 31.14 24.80
CA ASP A 315 51.10 30.34 25.87
C ASP A 315 51.28 31.05 27.24
N PRO A 316 50.22 31.24 28.04
CA PRO A 316 50.31 31.89 29.35
C PRO A 316 51.19 31.15 30.36
N THR A 317 51.41 29.84 30.17
CA THR A 317 52.22 28.99 31.05
C THR A 317 53.63 28.77 30.52
N ASN A 318 53.85 28.98 29.23
CA ASN A 318 55.15 28.83 28.58
C ASN A 318 55.38 29.92 27.52
N ASN A 319 56.20 30.91 27.87
CA ASN A 319 56.56 32.02 26.97
C ASN A 319 57.33 31.58 25.70
N CYS A 320 57.75 30.32 25.60
CA CYS A 320 58.42 29.80 24.42
C CYS A 320 57.48 29.17 23.39
N THR A 321 56.21 28.94 23.73
CA THR A 321 55.22 28.37 22.82
C THR A 321 54.31 29.47 22.26
N PHE A 322 54.19 29.52 20.94
CA PHE A 322 53.34 30.48 20.23
C PHE A 322 52.36 29.76 19.31
N PHE A 323 51.14 30.24 19.32
CA PHE A 323 50.02 29.80 18.51
C PHE A 323 49.77 30.85 17.43
N SER A 324 49.69 30.44 16.17
CA SER A 324 49.31 31.34 15.09
C SER A 324 48.17 30.77 14.25
N CYS A 325 47.37 31.65 13.67
CA CYS A 325 46.30 31.29 12.75
C CYS A 325 46.51 31.98 11.41
N MET A 326 46.46 31.22 10.32
CA MET A 326 46.55 31.73 8.95
C MET A 326 45.39 31.24 8.11
N LYS A 327 44.97 32.02 7.11
CA LYS A 327 43.98 31.62 6.12
C LYS A 327 44.64 31.47 4.75
N ILE A 328 44.77 30.24 4.28
CA ILE A 328 45.41 29.91 2.99
C ILE A 328 44.38 29.18 2.12
N HIS A 329 44.16 29.65 0.87
CA HIS A 329 43.16 29.07 -0.06
C HIS A 329 41.76 28.84 0.58
N ASN A 330 41.31 29.80 1.39
CA ASN A 330 40.04 29.74 2.14
C ASN A 330 39.95 28.65 3.24
N GLN A 331 41.07 28.01 3.58
CA GLN A 331 41.18 27.09 4.71
C GLN A 331 41.90 27.76 5.89
N LEU A 332 41.38 27.56 7.09
CA LEU A 332 41.98 28.04 8.34
C LEU A 332 43.02 27.02 8.81
N ILE A 333 44.27 27.45 8.95
CA ILE A 333 45.40 26.63 9.37
C ILE A 333 45.95 27.23 10.66
N SER A 334 45.87 26.45 11.74
CA SER A 334 46.56 26.77 12.98
C SER A 334 47.94 26.12 13.00
N SER A 335 48.92 26.82 13.55
CA SER A 335 50.25 26.28 13.80
C SER A 335 50.70 26.56 15.22
N VAL A 336 51.52 25.63 15.74
CA VAL A 336 52.16 25.74 17.05
C VAL A 336 53.66 25.79 16.81
N SER A 337 54.31 26.82 17.35
CA SER A 337 55.75 27.02 17.25
C SER A 337 56.37 27.08 18.64
N ASN A 338 57.52 26.42 18.81
CA ASN A 338 58.24 26.37 20.07
C ASN A 338 59.66 26.93 19.86
N ILE A 339 60.03 27.92 20.65
CA ILE A 339 61.39 28.49 20.66
C ILE A 339 62.28 27.60 21.54
N THR A 340 63.39 27.12 20.98
CA THR A 340 64.44 26.40 21.72
C THR A 340 65.55 27.39 22.08
N CYS A 341 65.90 27.49 23.37
CA CYS A 341 66.99 28.37 23.82
C CYS A 341 68.34 27.62 23.83
N PRO A 342 69.45 28.30 23.50
CA PRO A 342 70.79 27.76 23.67
C PRO A 342 71.15 27.58 25.16
N ASP A 343 72.09 26.70 25.44
CA ASP A 343 72.56 26.42 26.80
C ASP A 343 73.06 27.70 27.49
N PHE A 344 72.53 27.97 28.67
CA PHE A 344 72.80 29.19 29.43
C PHE A 344 73.57 28.88 30.70
N ASP A 345 74.83 29.32 30.76
CA ASP A 345 75.66 29.23 31.97
C ASP A 345 75.56 30.53 32.79
N PRO A 346 75.00 30.51 34.02
CA PRO A 346 74.92 31.70 34.87
C PRO A 346 76.28 32.15 35.43
N SER A 347 77.30 31.29 35.42
CA SER A 347 78.59 31.55 36.08
C SER A 347 79.42 32.63 35.38
N ILE A 348 79.23 32.77 34.06
CA ILE A 348 79.92 33.74 33.21
C ILE A 348 79.30 35.15 33.28
N CYS A 349 78.17 35.29 33.97
CA CYS A 349 77.42 36.54 34.07
C CYS A 349 77.88 37.40 35.26
N VAL A 350 77.79 38.72 35.10
CA VAL A 350 77.85 39.66 36.23
C VAL A 350 76.65 39.41 37.14
N PRO A 351 76.83 39.26 38.48
CA PRO A 351 75.72 39.05 39.41
C PRO A 351 74.65 40.15 39.27
N GLY A 352 73.39 39.76 39.09
CA GLY A 352 72.26 40.68 38.91
C GLY A 352 72.01 41.16 37.47
N SER A 353 72.83 40.77 36.49
CA SER A 353 72.66 41.17 35.08
C SER A 353 71.78 40.24 34.24
N ILE A 354 71.30 39.13 34.81
CA ILE A 354 70.50 38.13 34.12
C ILE A 354 69.10 38.69 33.88
N THR A 355 68.72 38.82 32.62
CA THR A 355 67.41 39.32 32.19
C THR A 355 66.81 38.38 31.15
N LEU A 356 65.48 38.38 31.01
CA LEU A 356 64.82 37.69 29.91
C LEU A 356 64.95 38.52 28.63
N MET A 357 65.01 37.83 27.49
CA MET A 357 64.85 38.45 26.18
C MET A 357 63.46 39.10 26.04
N PRO A 358 63.27 40.05 25.11
CA PRO A 358 62.00 40.76 24.94
C PRO A 358 60.78 39.85 24.70
N ASN A 359 61.00 38.65 24.14
CA ASN A 359 59.97 37.63 23.94
C ASN A 359 59.69 36.76 25.19
N GLY A 360 60.36 37.02 26.32
CA GLY A 360 60.12 36.37 27.61
C GLY A 360 60.54 34.90 27.72
N CYS A 361 61.12 34.32 26.66
CA CYS A 361 61.46 32.89 26.59
C CYS A 361 62.90 32.58 27.03
N CYS A 362 63.92 33.22 26.41
CA CYS A 362 65.33 32.91 26.68
C CYS A 362 65.98 33.92 27.63
N LYS A 363 67.02 33.47 28.37
CA LYS A 363 67.79 34.31 29.30
C LYS A 363 69.01 34.91 28.60
N LYS A 364 69.35 36.16 28.95
CA LYS A 364 70.56 36.88 28.53
C LYS A 364 71.22 37.55 29.74
N CYS A 365 72.51 37.85 29.67
CA CYS A 365 73.21 38.56 30.75
C CYS A 365 74.37 39.42 30.22
N ILE A 366 74.94 40.25 31.11
CA ILE A 366 76.18 40.96 30.82
C ILE A 366 77.34 40.05 31.25
N PRO A 367 78.26 39.65 30.34
CA PRO A 367 79.38 38.79 30.69
C PRO A 367 80.41 39.55 31.56
N ARG A 368 81.12 38.84 32.44
CA ARG A 368 82.18 39.43 33.28
C ARG A 368 83.36 39.92 32.43
N ASN A 369 83.99 41.04 32.82
CA ASN A 369 85.11 41.62 32.06
C ASN A 369 86.38 40.75 32.13
N GLU A 370 86.58 39.99 33.20
CA GLU A 370 87.73 39.07 33.40
C GLU A 370 87.67 37.81 32.51
N THR A 371 86.49 37.51 31.93
CA THR A 371 86.28 36.40 31.00
C THR A 371 86.23 36.89 29.54
N ARG A 372 86.57 38.16 29.26
CA ARG A 372 86.88 38.62 27.89
C ARG A 372 88.20 38.01 27.46
N ILE A 373 88.13 36.91 26.73
CA ILE A 373 89.28 36.37 26.00
C ILE A 373 89.60 37.38 24.90
N PHE A 374 90.71 38.11 24.99
CA PHE A 374 91.19 38.93 23.88
C PHE A 374 91.72 38.03 22.76
N CYS A 375 91.63 38.49 21.51
CA CYS A 375 92.18 37.76 20.38
C CYS A 375 93.68 37.49 20.59
N SER A 376 94.04 36.22 20.76
CA SER A 376 95.41 35.77 21.04
C SER A 376 95.66 34.36 20.52
N THR A 377 96.93 33.97 20.46
CA THR A 377 97.36 32.61 20.08
C THR A 377 97.19 31.65 21.24
N ILE A 378 96.47 30.56 21.02
CA ILE A 378 96.36 29.46 21.99
C ILE A 378 97.14 28.26 21.47
N PRO A 379 98.14 27.75 22.22
CA PRO A 379 98.91 26.58 21.81
C PRO A 379 98.07 25.31 21.94
N VAL A 380 98.04 24.52 20.87
CA VAL A 380 97.39 23.22 20.76
C VAL A 380 98.39 22.21 20.19
N THR A 381 98.45 21.02 20.77
CA THR A 381 99.28 19.94 20.24
C THR A 381 98.46 19.13 19.25
N GLU A 382 98.80 19.24 17.98
CA GLU A 382 98.13 18.55 16.89
C GLU A 382 99.06 17.49 16.28
N GLU A 383 98.47 16.43 15.74
CA GLU A 383 99.21 15.39 15.02
C GLU A 383 99.20 15.69 13.53
N ILE A 384 100.35 16.12 13.01
CA ILE A 384 100.52 16.35 11.58
C ILE A 384 100.73 15.00 10.92
N SER A 385 99.85 14.64 9.97
CA SER A 385 99.94 13.44 9.16
C SER A 385 100.14 13.81 7.69
N TYR A 386 101.20 13.28 7.08
CA TYR A 386 101.48 13.46 5.66
C TYR A 386 102.04 12.17 5.07
N SER A 387 101.39 11.67 4.01
CA SER A 387 101.74 10.42 3.32
C SER A 387 101.93 9.21 4.25
N GLY A 388 101.16 9.12 5.34
CA GLY A 388 101.18 8.00 6.29
C GLY A 388 102.27 8.07 7.37
N CYS A 389 103.08 9.14 7.41
CA CYS A 389 104.02 9.42 8.50
C CYS A 389 103.42 10.48 9.42
N THR A 390 103.64 10.38 10.74
CA THR A 390 103.04 11.31 11.71
C THR A 390 104.03 11.86 12.72
N LYS A 391 103.72 13.05 13.23
CA LYS A 391 104.42 13.68 14.36
C LYS A 391 103.49 14.63 15.09
N LYS A 392 103.51 14.58 16.42
CA LYS A 392 102.82 15.55 17.26
C LYS A 392 103.63 16.84 17.36
N VAL A 393 103.01 17.96 17.02
CA VAL A 393 103.62 19.28 17.00
C VAL A 393 102.71 20.26 17.72
N THR A 394 103.29 21.09 18.59
CA THR A 394 102.56 22.19 19.21
C THR A 394 102.45 23.34 18.22
N MET A 395 101.22 23.63 17.79
CA MET A 395 100.87 24.73 16.91
C MET A 395 99.92 25.71 17.61
N ASN A 396 99.81 26.94 17.12
CA ASN A 396 98.87 27.90 17.68
C ASN A 396 97.64 28.02 16.81
N TYR A 397 96.47 28.24 17.43
CA TYR A 397 95.27 28.72 16.75
C TYR A 397 94.81 30.07 17.34
N CYS A 398 94.08 30.86 16.55
CA CYS A 398 93.55 32.14 16.98
C CYS A 398 92.19 31.98 17.65
N SER A 399 92.05 32.52 18.86
CA SER A 399 90.76 32.57 19.55
C SER A 399 90.66 33.83 20.41
N GLY A 400 89.44 34.33 20.56
CA GLY A 400 89.13 35.48 21.38
C GLY A 400 88.03 36.35 20.79
N SER A 401 87.69 37.39 21.53
CA SER A 401 86.65 38.35 21.26
C SER A 401 87.22 39.56 20.53
N CYS A 402 86.58 39.92 19.43
CA CYS A 402 86.88 41.13 18.66
C CYS A 402 85.69 42.09 18.71
N GLY A 403 85.97 43.39 18.70
CA GLY A 403 84.95 44.42 18.88
C GLY A 403 84.09 44.58 17.62
N THR A 404 82.77 44.43 17.77
CA THR A 404 81.81 44.74 16.71
C THR A 404 80.85 45.83 17.19
N PHE A 405 80.42 46.69 16.28
CA PHE A 405 79.42 47.72 16.59
C PHE A 405 78.48 47.98 15.43
N ALA A 406 77.31 48.51 15.78
CA ALA A 406 76.37 49.14 14.87
C ALA A 406 76.02 50.50 15.46
N MET A 407 76.39 51.58 14.78
CA MET A 407 76.21 52.94 15.27
C MET A 407 75.64 53.82 14.16
N TYR A 408 74.71 54.71 14.49
CA TYR A 408 74.17 55.64 13.50
C TYR A 408 75.24 56.66 13.08
N SER A 409 75.60 56.67 11.79
CA SER A 409 76.49 57.67 11.20
C SER A 409 75.66 58.83 10.66
N ALA A 410 75.85 60.02 11.23
CA ALA A 410 75.16 61.22 10.78
C ALA A 410 75.57 61.64 9.35
N GLU A 411 76.81 61.33 8.96
CA GLU A 411 77.34 61.61 7.60
C GLU A 411 76.76 60.68 6.54
N ALA A 412 76.51 59.41 6.89
CA ALA A 412 75.87 58.45 5.99
C ALA A 412 74.33 58.44 6.11
N GLN A 413 73.76 59.14 7.11
CA GLN A 413 72.36 59.06 7.54
C GLN A 413 71.82 57.62 7.70
N ALA A 414 72.70 56.68 8.01
CA ALA A 414 72.42 55.25 8.07
C ALA A 414 73.15 54.62 9.25
N LEU A 415 72.78 53.38 9.58
CA LEU A 415 73.52 52.57 10.54
C LEU A 415 74.84 52.12 9.90
N ASP A 416 75.94 52.53 10.50
CA ASP A 416 77.29 52.08 10.17
C ASP A 416 77.61 50.83 10.98
N HIS A 417 78.12 49.80 10.30
CA HIS A 417 78.36 48.48 10.85
C HIS A 417 79.83 48.12 10.72
N ARG A 418 80.47 47.81 11.84
CA ARG A 418 81.83 47.25 11.84
C ARG A 418 81.83 45.89 12.50
N CYS A 419 82.10 44.85 11.71
CA CYS A 419 82.37 43.52 12.20
C CYS A 419 83.88 43.26 12.17
N SER A 420 84.39 42.55 13.18
CA SER A 420 85.77 42.11 13.22
C SER A 420 85.85 40.70 13.80
N CYS A 421 86.75 39.90 13.27
CA CYS A 421 87.00 38.51 13.69
C CYS A 421 88.46 38.33 14.10
N CYS A 422 88.72 37.41 15.04
CA CYS A 422 90.07 37.06 15.45
C CYS A 422 90.71 36.17 14.38
N LYS A 423 91.75 36.66 13.70
CA LYS A 423 92.43 35.98 12.59
C LYS A 423 93.95 36.01 12.77
N GLU A 424 94.64 35.13 12.05
CA GLU A 424 96.09 35.09 11.98
C GLU A 424 96.65 36.42 11.42
N GLU A 425 97.54 37.06 12.19
CA GLU A 425 98.24 38.28 11.77
C GLU A 425 99.55 37.91 11.07
N ARG A 426 100.33 37.01 11.69
CA ARG A 426 101.60 36.54 11.15
C ARG A 426 101.67 35.02 11.22
N THR A 427 102.17 34.45 10.15
CA THR A 427 102.44 33.02 10.04
C THR A 427 103.88 32.78 9.62
N SER A 428 104.42 31.63 10.00
CA SER A 428 105.73 31.15 9.59
C SER A 428 105.62 29.74 9.02
N GLN A 429 106.50 29.40 8.08
CA GLN A 429 106.65 28.03 7.61
C GLN A 429 107.65 27.33 8.53
N ARG A 430 107.23 26.25 9.21
CA ARG A 430 108.09 25.44 10.08
C ARG A 430 108.24 24.05 9.49
N GLU A 431 109.46 23.53 9.51
CA GLU A 431 109.76 22.19 9.04
C GLU A 431 109.79 21.22 10.22
N VAL A 432 109.17 20.06 10.05
CA VAL A 432 109.16 18.98 11.03
C VAL A 432 109.54 17.67 10.37
N GLU A 433 110.38 16.90 11.05
CA GLU A 433 110.73 15.54 10.66
C GLU A 433 109.67 14.56 11.17
N LEU A 434 108.89 13.99 10.24
CA LEU A 434 107.83 13.01 10.49
C LEU A 434 108.42 11.61 10.63
N SER A 435 107.86 10.82 11.55
CA SER A 435 108.24 9.42 11.75
C SER A 435 107.33 8.50 10.95
N CYS A 436 107.90 7.70 10.04
CA CYS A 436 107.17 6.76 9.20
C CYS A 436 107.15 5.36 9.81
N PRO A 437 106.11 4.54 9.55
CA PRO A 437 106.01 3.17 10.09
C PRO A 437 107.13 2.22 9.63
N ASP A 438 107.79 2.53 8.50
CA ASP A 438 108.90 1.77 7.92
C ASP A 438 110.26 2.09 8.57
N GLY A 439 110.29 2.98 9.57
CA GLY A 439 111.50 3.42 10.28
C GLY A 439 112.26 4.54 9.56
N SER A 440 111.80 5.00 8.40
CA SER A 440 112.34 6.17 7.72
C SER A 440 111.82 7.49 8.33
N SER A 441 112.53 8.59 8.10
CA SER A 441 112.09 9.93 8.46
C SER A 441 111.89 10.79 7.22
N ARG A 442 110.86 11.64 7.24
CA ARG A 442 110.53 12.55 6.13
C ARG A 442 110.26 13.95 6.65
N ASN A 443 110.89 14.94 6.03
CA ASN A 443 110.59 16.33 6.35
C ASN A 443 109.27 16.79 5.71
N HIS A 444 108.49 17.54 6.49
CA HIS A 444 107.27 18.19 6.03
C HIS A 444 107.20 19.62 6.57
N THR A 445 106.73 20.55 5.75
CA THR A 445 106.59 21.96 6.13
C THR A 445 105.13 22.28 6.40
N TYR A 446 104.85 22.92 7.52
CA TYR A 446 103.50 23.34 7.91
C TYR A 446 103.47 24.83 8.27
N THR A 447 102.29 25.43 8.15
CA THR A 447 102.06 26.83 8.49
C THR A 447 101.79 26.94 9.99
N HIS A 448 102.66 27.64 10.71
CA HIS A 448 102.52 27.94 12.14
C HIS A 448 102.04 29.39 12.33
N ILE A 449 101.07 29.59 13.21
CA ILE A 449 100.56 30.92 13.54
C ILE A 449 101.45 31.54 14.63
N GLU A 450 102.10 32.66 14.32
CA GLU A 450 102.99 33.38 15.25
C GLU A 450 102.21 34.39 16.10
N SER A 451 101.22 35.07 15.51
CA SER A 451 100.38 36.03 16.22
C SER A 451 98.97 36.12 15.63
N CYS A 452 98.02 36.56 16.46
CA CYS A 452 96.62 36.74 16.11
C CYS A 452 96.19 38.18 16.39
N GLN A 453 95.32 38.73 15.55
CA GLN A 453 94.75 40.06 15.73
C GLN A 453 93.30 40.11 15.24
N CYS A 454 92.53 41.07 15.77
CA CYS A 454 91.21 41.38 15.25
C CYS A 454 91.32 42.07 13.89
N GLN A 455 90.74 41.44 12.87
CA GLN A 455 90.68 41.95 11.49
C GLN A 455 89.22 42.20 11.10
N ASP A 456 88.98 43.27 10.35
CA ASP A 456 87.63 43.66 9.94
C ASP A 456 87.04 42.67 8.92
N THR A 457 85.74 42.39 9.05
CA THR A 457 84.97 41.44 8.23
C THR A 457 83.62 42.04 7.83
N VAL A 458 83.03 41.51 6.75
CA VAL A 458 81.69 41.95 6.29
C VAL A 458 80.61 41.30 7.16
N CYS A 459 79.68 42.09 7.66
CA CYS A 459 78.54 41.64 8.45
C CYS A 459 77.45 41.03 7.53
N GLU A 460 77.61 39.81 7.04
CA GLU A 460 76.59 39.11 6.24
C GLU A 460 75.89 38.00 7.03
N LEU A 461 74.59 37.79 6.75
CA LEU A 461 73.86 36.60 7.19
C LEU A 461 74.24 35.42 6.29
N PRO A 462 74.42 34.19 6.81
CA PRO A 462 74.63 33.02 5.97
C PRO A 462 73.46 32.91 4.98
N ARG A 463 73.74 32.85 3.67
CA ARG A 463 72.73 32.40 2.72
C ARG A 463 72.41 30.95 3.06
N ALA A 464 71.13 30.65 3.30
CA ALA A 464 70.67 29.30 3.53
C ALA A 464 71.20 28.39 2.41
N GLN A 465 71.95 27.35 2.81
CA GLN A 465 72.43 26.29 1.94
C GLN A 465 71.38 25.19 1.87
#